data_AF-A0A3G9H3R6-F1
#
_entry.id   AF-A0A3G9H3R6-F1
#
_cell.length_a   1.000
_cell.length_b   1.000
_cell.length_c   1.000
_cell.angle_alpha   90.00
_cell.angle_beta   90.00
_cell.angle_gamma   90.00
#
_symmetry.space_group_name_H-M   'P 1'
#
loop_
_entity.id
_entity.type
_entity.pdbx_description
1 polymer ?
#
loop_
_entity_poly.entity_id
_entity_poly.type
_entity_poly.pdbx_seq_one_letter_code
_entity_poly.pdbx_strand_id
1 'polypeptide(L)'
;MITKRETVEIGYDFIHVVPPMKAVDAVADSPLGWQKGSAKGWFAHDRYTLQHMKYKNVFGIGDILGIPLGKTGGSARHHGPVIQKT
;
A
#
# COMPACT_ATOMS: atom_id res chain seq x y z
N MET A 1 8.73 13.05 -20.76
CA MET A 1 8.61 14.04 -19.66
C MET A 1 7.33 14.82 -19.88
N ILE A 2 6.56 15.09 -18.82
CA ILE A 2 5.38 15.97 -18.93
C ILE A 2 5.91 17.42 -18.94
N THR A 3 5.61 18.16 -20.02
CA THR A 3 6.17 19.49 -20.28
C THR A 3 5.29 20.65 -19.84
N LYS A 4 4.00 20.39 -19.53
CA LYS A 4 3.05 21.40 -19.06
C LYS A 4 2.00 20.74 -18.16
N ARG A 5 1.58 21.46 -17.12
CA ARG A 5 0.39 21.16 -16.29
C ARG A 5 -0.42 22.44 -16.17
N GLU A 6 -1.72 22.35 -16.41
CA GLU A 6 -2.66 23.44 -16.22
C GLU A 6 -3.92 22.91 -15.55
N THR A 7 -4.48 23.70 -14.65
CA THR A 7 -5.80 23.42 -14.09
C THR A 7 -6.84 23.76 -15.15
N VAL A 8 -7.72 22.81 -15.45
CA VAL A 8 -8.82 23.01 -16.42
C VAL A 8 -10.14 22.88 -15.67
N GLU A 9 -11.03 23.84 -15.90
CA GLU A 9 -12.39 23.78 -15.40
C GLU A 9 -13.26 22.99 -16.38
N ILE A 10 -13.97 21.99 -15.86
CA ILE A 10 -14.85 21.11 -16.64
C ILE A 10 -16.16 20.99 -15.87
N GLY A 11 -17.27 21.40 -16.49
CA GLY A 11 -18.61 21.18 -15.95
C GLY A 11 -18.99 19.69 -15.98
N TYR A 12 -19.75 19.24 -14.99
CA TYR A 12 -20.26 17.87 -14.92
C TYR A 12 -21.71 17.87 -14.43
N ASP A 13 -22.55 17.02 -15.01
CA ASP A 13 -23.90 16.75 -14.49
C ASP A 13 -23.84 15.72 -13.35
N PHE A 14 -22.87 14.80 -13.40
CA PHE A 14 -22.55 13.82 -12.37
C PHE A 14 -21.07 13.45 -12.41
N ILE A 15 -20.43 13.28 -11.25
CA ILE A 15 -19.04 12.85 -11.15
C ILE A 15 -18.88 11.82 -10.02
N HIS A 16 -18.16 10.73 -10.31
CA HIS A 16 -17.75 9.74 -9.32
C HIS A 16 -16.23 9.75 -9.20
N VAL A 17 -15.72 10.27 -8.09
CA VAL A 17 -14.29 10.45 -7.84
C VAL A 17 -13.80 9.43 -6.83
N VAL A 18 -12.85 8.59 -7.23
CA VAL A 18 -12.10 7.75 -6.30
C VAL A 18 -11.07 8.65 -5.60
N PRO A 19 -11.05 8.71 -4.26
CA PRO A 19 -10.10 9.57 -3.56
C PRO A 19 -8.66 9.08 -3.79
N PRO A 20 -7.67 10.00 -3.77
CA PRO A 20 -6.27 9.59 -3.71
C PRO A 20 -6.02 8.79 -2.43
N MET A 21 -5.44 7.60 -2.55
CA MET A 21 -5.16 6.69 -1.44
C MET A 21 -3.67 6.66 -1.11
N LYS A 22 -3.33 6.51 0.18
CA LYS A 22 -1.96 6.33 0.69
C LYS A 22 -1.94 5.27 1.79
N ALA A 23 -0.73 4.87 2.20
CA ALA A 23 -0.56 4.06 3.41
C ALA A 23 -1.11 4.80 4.64
N VAL A 24 -1.59 4.04 5.63
CA VAL A 24 -2.11 4.61 6.89
C VAL A 24 -0.99 5.27 7.67
N ASP A 25 -1.28 6.42 8.28
CA ASP A 25 -0.29 7.26 8.97
C ASP A 25 0.44 6.50 10.09
N ALA A 26 -0.25 5.63 10.83
CA ALA A 26 0.36 4.78 11.86
C ALA A 26 1.52 3.89 11.35
N VAL A 27 1.47 3.47 10.09
CA VAL A 27 2.56 2.70 9.46
C VAL A 27 3.55 3.65 8.77
N ALA A 28 3.04 4.70 8.11
CA ALA A 28 3.87 5.62 7.34
C ALA A 28 4.81 6.45 8.24
N ASP A 29 4.34 6.84 9.42
CA ASP A 29 5.07 7.66 10.39
C ASP A 29 5.88 6.82 11.39
N SER A 30 5.84 5.50 11.26
CA SER A 30 6.59 4.59 12.12
C SER A 30 7.76 3.92 11.40
N PRO A 31 8.68 3.26 12.14
CA PRO A 31 9.74 2.46 11.54
C PRO A 31 9.25 1.19 10.81
N LEU A 32 7.93 0.94 10.76
CA LEU A 32 7.33 -0.22 10.09
C LEU A 32 7.20 -0.02 8.57
N GLY A 33 7.19 1.23 8.11
CA GLY A 33 7.14 1.55 6.70
C GLY A 33 8.53 1.58 6.04
N TRP A 34 8.57 1.43 4.71
CA TRP A 34 9.75 1.80 3.94
C TRP A 34 10.05 3.29 4.14
N GLN A 35 11.31 3.63 4.41
CA GLN A 35 11.70 5.00 4.73
C GLN A 35 12.04 5.84 3.48
N LYS A 36 12.34 5.18 2.36
CA LYS A 36 12.78 5.82 1.10
C LYS A 36 12.26 5.07 -0.12
N GLY A 37 12.35 5.72 -1.28
CA GLY A 37 11.93 5.17 -2.56
C GLY A 37 10.43 5.29 -2.83
N SER A 38 9.97 4.70 -3.93
CA SER A 38 8.56 4.76 -4.36
C SER A 38 7.59 4.06 -3.40
N ALA A 39 8.10 3.15 -2.57
CA ALA A 39 7.33 2.44 -1.55
C ALA A 39 7.29 3.16 -0.20
N LYS A 40 7.82 4.40 -0.09
CA LYS A 40 7.87 5.13 1.18
C LYS A 40 6.49 5.16 1.86
N GLY A 41 6.46 4.82 3.14
CA GLY A 41 5.27 4.78 3.99
C GLY A 41 4.48 3.47 3.93
N TRP A 42 4.69 2.61 2.93
CA TRP A 42 4.08 1.27 2.88
C TRP A 42 4.86 0.28 3.74
N PHE A 43 4.19 -0.76 4.25
CA PHE A 43 4.78 -1.73 5.17
C PHE A 43 6.01 -2.45 4.57
N ALA A 44 7.13 -2.44 5.29
CA ALA A 44 8.40 -2.98 4.82
C ALA A 44 8.49 -4.50 5.08
N HIS A 45 8.07 -5.30 4.11
CA HIS A 45 7.97 -6.76 4.22
C HIS A 45 8.73 -7.51 3.12
N ASP A 46 9.01 -8.78 3.40
CA ASP A 46 9.35 -9.77 2.38
C ASP A 46 8.08 -10.17 1.61
N ARG A 47 8.18 -10.18 0.28
CA ARG A 47 7.03 -10.38 -0.62
C ARG A 47 6.45 -11.80 -0.61
N TYR A 48 7.17 -12.78 -0.06
CA TYR A 48 6.76 -14.19 -0.06
C TYR A 48 6.29 -14.66 1.31
N THR A 49 6.89 -14.16 2.40
CA THR A 49 6.53 -14.54 3.77
C THR A 49 5.61 -13.52 4.44
N LEU A 50 5.51 -12.30 3.91
CA LEU A 50 4.78 -11.17 4.48
C LEU A 50 5.30 -10.71 5.86
N GLN A 51 6.44 -11.26 6.28
CA GLN A 51 7.16 -10.86 7.48
C GLN A 51 7.87 -9.53 7.26
N HIS A 52 7.89 -8.68 8.27
CA HIS A 52 8.62 -7.43 8.22
C HIS A 52 10.14 -7.68 8.07
N MET A 53 10.80 -6.87 7.24
CA MET A 53 12.22 -7.05 6.88
C MET A 53 13.15 -6.96 8.11
N LYS A 54 12.90 -5.97 8.99
CA LYS A 54 13.65 -5.72 10.23
C LYS A 54 13.10 -6.43 11.48
N TYR A 55 11.80 -6.32 11.75
CA TYR A 55 11.16 -6.83 12.99
C TYR A 55 10.53 -8.20 12.77
N LYS A 56 11.19 -9.28 13.21
CA LYS A 56 10.78 -10.66 12.89
C LYS A 56 9.45 -11.11 13.49
N ASN A 57 8.97 -10.41 14.52
CA ASN A 57 7.67 -10.65 15.15
C ASN A 57 6.52 -9.82 14.55
N VAL A 58 6.76 -9.10 13.45
CA VAL A 58 5.77 -8.22 12.81
C VAL A 58 5.46 -8.74 11.41
N PHE A 59 4.18 -8.83 11.08
CA PHE A 59 3.66 -9.30 9.80
C PHE A 59 2.60 -8.34 9.28
N GLY A 60 2.45 -8.27 7.96
CA GLY A 60 1.47 -7.40 7.31
C GLY A 60 0.48 -8.18 6.46
N ILE A 61 -0.74 -7.66 6.33
CA ILE A 61 -1.80 -8.26 5.52
C ILE A 61 -2.64 -7.16 4.85
N GLY A 62 -3.10 -7.44 3.62
CA GLY A 62 -4.06 -6.59 2.92
C GLY A 62 -3.43 -5.33 2.32
N ASP A 63 -4.19 -4.24 2.31
CA ASP A 63 -3.89 -3.07 1.49
C ASP A 63 -2.61 -2.34 1.89
N ILE A 64 -2.15 -2.49 3.14
CA ILE A 64 -0.91 -1.87 3.59
C ILE A 64 0.34 -2.46 2.92
N LEU A 65 0.20 -3.64 2.30
CA LEU A 65 1.27 -4.31 1.59
C LEU A 65 1.48 -3.67 0.21
N GLY A 66 2.74 -3.38 -0.11
CA GLY A 66 3.18 -2.97 -1.45
C GLY A 66 3.37 -4.14 -2.42
N ILE A 67 2.44 -5.10 -2.45
CA ILE A 67 2.52 -6.27 -3.35
C ILE A 67 1.98 -5.88 -4.73
N PRO A 68 2.59 -6.34 -5.85
CA PRO A 68 2.09 -6.11 -7.21
C PRO A 68 0.86 -6.98 -7.54
N LEU A 69 -0.05 -7.13 -6.59
CA LEU A 69 -1.35 -7.79 -6.73
C LEU A 69 -2.42 -6.77 -6.32
N GLY A 70 -3.63 -6.90 -6.88
CA GLY A 70 -4.73 -5.98 -6.57
C GLY A 70 -4.98 -5.90 -5.05
N LYS A 71 -5.15 -4.68 -4.53
CA LYS A 71 -5.52 -4.42 -3.13
C LYS A 71 -7.01 -4.70 -2.95
N THR A 72 -7.34 -5.94 -2.57
CA THR A 72 -8.71 -6.43 -2.47
C THR A 72 -8.87 -7.33 -1.24
N GLY A 73 -10.11 -7.48 -0.77
CA GLY A 73 -10.45 -8.47 0.26
C GLY A 73 -10.10 -9.91 -0.16
N GLY A 74 -10.19 -10.23 -1.45
CA GLY A 74 -9.75 -11.52 -2.00
C GLY A 74 -8.25 -11.75 -1.83
N SER A 75 -7.43 -10.74 -2.13
CA SER A 75 -5.98 -10.81 -1.90
C SER A 75 -5.65 -10.97 -0.42
N ALA A 76 -6.31 -10.19 0.44
CA ALA A 76 -6.15 -10.29 1.89
C ALA A 76 -6.45 -11.72 2.40
N ARG A 77 -7.50 -12.37 1.89
CA ARG A 77 -7.82 -13.76 2.24
C ARG A 77 -6.67 -14.73 1.92
N HIS A 78 -5.97 -14.56 0.79
CA HIS A 78 -4.85 -15.43 0.39
C HIS A 78 -3.58 -15.20 1.22
N HIS A 79 -3.41 -14.02 1.81
CA HIS A 79 -2.29 -13.71 2.68
C HIS A 79 -2.35 -14.46 4.03
N GLY A 80 -3.55 -14.71 4.57
CA GLY A 80 -3.72 -15.38 5.86
C GLY A 80 -2.98 -16.73 5.97
N PRO A 81 -3.17 -17.66 5.02
CA PRO A 81 -2.44 -18.93 5.00
C PRO A 81 -0.92 -18.81 4.83
N VAL A 82 -0.41 -17.70 4.30
CA VAL A 82 1.04 -17.46 4.18
C VAL A 82 1.64 -17.16 5.56
N ILE A 83 1.00 -16.28 6.32
CA ILE A 83 1.50 -15.84 7.63
C ILE A 83 1.42 -16.98 8.65
N GLN A 84 0.38 -17.83 8.60
CA GLN A 84 0.24 -18.96 9.54
C GLN A 84 1.29 -20.07 9.37
N LYS A 85 1.94 -20.17 8.21
CA LYS A 85 2.93 -21.23 7.93
C LYS A 85 4.35 -20.87 8.37
N THR A 86 4.53 -19.69 8.97
CA THR A 86 5.83 -19.15 9.39
C THR A 86 6.03 -19.41 10.88
#